data_AF-A0A2R6MW77-F1
#
_entry.id   AF-A0A2R6MW77-F1
#
_cell.length_a   1.000
_cell.length_b   1.000
_cell.length_c   1.000
_cell.angle_alpha   90.00
_cell.angle_beta   90.00
_cell.angle_gamma   90.00
#
_symmetry.space_group_name_H-M   'P 1'
#
loop_
_entity.id
_entity.type
_entity.pdbx_description
1 polymer ?
#
loop_
_entity_poly.entity_id
_entity_poly.type
_entity_poly.pdbx_seq_one_letter_code
_entity_poly.pdbx_strand_id
1 'polypeptide(L)'
;MRDGLIRRAGELLSVGVLLLVIGAVGFIAVTQVNTDLLTTVFPQFVEAFWLVVRIVAVSSLLSVTLGLLVGLARISRSPVTGRIAKGYVEFFRGTPLLFQLFLIFFG
;
A
#
# COMPACT_ATOMS: atom_id res chain seq x y z
N MET A 1 25.60 -31.52 14.46
CA MET A 1 25.99 -31.84 13.05
C MET A 1 24.82 -31.80 12.05
N ARG A 2 23.54 -31.72 12.47
CA ARG A 2 22.38 -31.69 11.55
C ARG A 2 21.96 -30.28 11.05
N ASP A 3 22.46 -29.23 11.68
CA ASP A 3 22.00 -27.85 11.42
C ASP A 3 22.54 -27.26 10.11
N GLY A 4 23.73 -27.70 9.67
CA GLY A 4 24.34 -27.24 8.42
C GLY A 4 23.62 -27.76 7.17
N LEU A 5 22.99 -28.93 7.24
CA LEU A 5 22.25 -29.52 6.12
C LEU A 5 20.88 -28.84 5.94
N ILE A 6 20.18 -28.52 7.04
CA ILE A 6 18.88 -27.85 7.00
C ILE A 6 19.03 -26.42 6.43
N ARG A 7 20.10 -25.71 6.81
CA ARG A 7 20.39 -24.37 6.28
C ARG A 7 20.72 -24.39 4.79
N ARG A 8 21.56 -25.32 4.34
CA ARG A 8 21.89 -25.48 2.90
C ARG A 8 20.69 -25.91 2.07
N ALA A 9 19.82 -26.77 2.62
CA ALA A 9 18.57 -27.15 1.97
C ALA A 9 17.63 -25.95 1.80
N GLY A 10 17.50 -25.10 2.82
CA GLY A 10 16.70 -23.87 2.75
C GLY A 10 17.27 -22.83 1.77
N GLU A 11 18.60 -22.67 1.73
CA GLU A 11 19.30 -21.81 0.77
C GLU A 11 19.07 -22.30 -0.67
N LEU A 12 19.22 -23.60 -0.93
CA LEU A 12 18.98 -24.19 -2.26
C LEU A 12 17.51 -24.09 -2.70
N LEU A 13 16.58 -24.31 -1.78
CA LEU A 13 15.15 -24.18 -2.06
C LEU A 13 14.79 -22.74 -2.41
N SER A 14 15.28 -21.78 -1.62
CA SER A 14 15.02 -20.34 -1.85
C SER A 14 15.60 -19.87 -3.18
N VAL A 15 16.83 -20.29 -3.49
CA VAL A 15 17.48 -19.99 -4.78
C VAL A 15 16.71 -20.64 -5.93
N GLY A 16 16.26 -21.89 -5.78
CA GLY A 16 15.44 -22.58 -6.79
C GLY A 16 14.12 -21.85 -7.04
N VAL A 17 13.43 -21.41 -5.99
CA VAL A 17 12.18 -20.66 -6.10
C VAL A 17 12.41 -19.29 -6.75
N LEU A 18 13.47 -18.57 -6.37
CA LEU A 18 13.80 -17.29 -7.00
C LEU A 18 14.11 -17.45 -8.49
N LEU A 19 14.90 -18.45 -8.86
CA LEU A 19 15.22 -18.75 -10.26
C LEU A 19 13.96 -19.13 -11.04
N LEU A 20 13.04 -19.88 -10.43
CA LEU A 20 11.76 -20.21 -11.04
C LEU A 20 10.88 -18.98 -11.24
N VAL A 21 10.79 -18.09 -10.26
CA VAL A 21 10.02 -16.83 -10.37
C VAL A 21 10.62 -15.93 -11.45
N ILE A 22 11.93 -15.71 -11.42
CA ILE A 22 12.62 -14.87 -12.41
C ILE A 22 12.49 -15.47 -13.81
N GLY A 23 12.66 -16.79 -13.93
CA GLY A 23 12.50 -17.51 -15.19
C GLY A 23 11.08 -17.41 -15.74
N ALA A 24 10.07 -17.60 -14.88
CA ALA A 24 8.66 -17.48 -15.27
C ALA A 24 8.32 -16.04 -15.70
N VAL A 25 8.76 -15.02 -14.96
CA VAL A 25 8.57 -13.61 -15.31
C VAL A 25 9.28 -13.29 -16.62
N GLY A 26 10.51 -13.74 -16.81
CA GLY A 26 11.26 -13.56 -18.06
C GLY A 26 10.58 -14.23 -19.25
N PHE A 27 10.10 -15.46 -19.07
CA PHE A 27 9.36 -16.20 -20.10
C PHE A 27 8.05 -15.49 -20.50
N ILE A 28 7.29 -15.01 -19.52
CA ILE A 28 6.07 -14.21 -19.77
C ILE A 28 6.44 -12.91 -20.49
N ALA A 29 7.48 -12.20 -20.02
CA ALA A 29 7.92 -10.95 -20.60
C ALA A 29 8.36 -11.10 -22.07
N VAL A 30 9.01 -12.21 -22.42
CA VAL A 30 9.52 -12.43 -23.79
C VAL A 30 8.46 -13.00 -24.72
N THR A 31 7.53 -13.82 -24.22
CA THR A 31 6.55 -14.52 -25.09
C THR A 31 5.16 -13.88 -25.11
N GLN A 32 4.77 -13.17 -24.05
CA GLN A 32 3.41 -12.65 -23.89
C GLN A 32 3.33 -11.12 -24.01
N VAL A 33 4.45 -10.39 -23.88
CA VAL A 33 4.44 -8.92 -23.98
C VAL A 33 4.64 -8.50 -25.42
N ASN A 34 3.69 -7.72 -25.94
CA ASN A 34 3.85 -7.02 -27.20
C ASN A 34 4.62 -5.71 -26.95
N THR A 35 5.83 -5.61 -27.50
CA THR A 35 6.70 -4.43 -27.38
C THR A 35 6.11 -3.16 -28.00
N ASP A 36 5.22 -3.28 -28.99
CA ASP A 36 4.60 -2.12 -29.63
C ASP A 36 3.64 -1.41 -28.68
N LEU A 37 2.94 -2.19 -27.84
CA LEU A 37 2.03 -1.64 -26.82
C LEU A 37 2.78 -0.83 -25.76
N LEU A 38 4.03 -1.18 -25.45
CA LEU A 38 4.83 -0.47 -24.43
C LEU A 38 4.95 1.02 -24.76
N THR A 39 5.17 1.37 -26.03
CA THR A 39 5.27 2.78 -26.45
C THR A 39 3.96 3.54 -26.30
N THR A 40 2.83 2.85 -26.42
CA THR A 40 1.49 3.45 -26.32
C THR A 40 1.03 3.58 -24.87
N VAL A 41 1.33 2.60 -24.02
CA VAL A 41 0.91 2.60 -22.61
C VAL A 41 1.87 3.39 -21.71
N PHE A 42 3.16 3.49 -22.07
CA PHE A 42 4.16 4.15 -21.24
C PHE A 42 3.79 5.58 -20.82
N PRO A 43 3.28 6.46 -21.71
CA PRO A 43 2.78 7.78 -21.30
C PRO A 43 1.67 7.70 -20.25
N GLN A 44 0.73 6.76 -20.40
CA GLN A 44 -0.39 6.56 -19.46
C GLN A 44 0.12 6.09 -18.09
N PHE A 45 1.15 5.23 -18.05
CA PHE A 45 1.79 4.83 -16.79
C PHE A 45 2.48 6.01 -16.10
N VAL A 46 3.15 6.89 -16.85
CA VAL A 46 3.78 8.09 -16.30
C VAL A 46 2.72 9.06 -15.74
N GLU A 47 1.63 9.26 -16.46
CA GLU A 47 0.50 10.08 -15.99
C GLU A 47 -0.12 9.49 -14.72
N ALA A 48 -0.40 8.18 -14.72
CA ALA A 48 -0.95 7.48 -13.56
C ALA A 48 0.01 7.53 -12.36
N PHE A 49 1.32 7.40 -12.59
CA PHE A 49 2.32 7.55 -11.55
C PHE A 49 2.25 8.94 -10.90
N TRP A 50 2.24 10.00 -11.69
CA TRP A 50 2.14 11.36 -11.16
C TRP A 50 0.81 11.64 -10.49
N LEU A 51 -0.28 11.06 -10.99
CA LEU A 51 -1.58 11.12 -10.33
C LEU A 51 -1.52 10.52 -8.92
N VAL A 52 -0.94 9.32 -8.77
CA VAL A 52 -0.77 8.68 -7.46
C VAL A 52 0.12 9.52 -6.55
N VAL A 53 1.25 10.03 -7.05
CA VAL A 53 2.14 10.92 -6.28
C VAL A 53 1.38 12.15 -5.78
N ARG A 54 0.57 12.78 -6.63
CA ARG A 54 -0.24 13.94 -6.26
C ARG A 54 -1.28 13.59 -5.20
N ILE A 55 -1.99 12.47 -5.36
CA ILE A 55 -2.98 11.99 -4.39
C ILE A 55 -2.30 11.74 -3.04
N VAL A 56 -1.18 11.04 -3.02
CA VAL A 56 -0.42 10.74 -1.79
C VAL A 56 0.07 12.02 -1.14
N ALA A 57 0.65 12.96 -1.90
CA ALA A 57 1.16 14.21 -1.35
C ALA A 57 0.06 15.04 -0.68
N VAL A 58 -1.06 15.25 -1.38
CA VAL A 58 -2.19 16.04 -0.85
C VAL A 58 -2.86 15.33 0.33
N SER A 59 -3.15 14.03 0.20
CA SER A 59 -3.79 13.27 1.28
C SER A 59 -2.90 13.15 2.52
N SER A 60 -1.58 12.99 2.36
CA SER A 60 -0.64 12.95 3.49
C SER A 60 -0.60 14.28 4.23
N LEU A 61 -0.56 15.40 3.51
CA LEU A 61 -0.57 16.74 4.12
C LEU A 61 -1.85 16.97 4.93
N LEU A 62 -3.01 16.62 4.34
CA LEU A 62 -4.30 16.70 5.04
C LEU A 62 -4.37 15.75 6.23
N SER A 63 -3.89 14.52 6.07
CA SER A 63 -3.88 13.51 7.12
C SER A 63 -3.04 13.92 8.32
N VAL A 64 -1.84 14.47 8.10
CA VAL A 64 -0.98 14.99 9.17
C VAL A 64 -1.64 16.16 9.87
N THR A 65 -2.20 17.11 9.11
CA THR A 65 -2.85 18.30 9.67
C THR A 65 -4.05 17.92 10.53
N LEU A 66 -4.97 17.12 9.99
CA LEU A 66 -6.16 16.66 10.72
C LEU A 66 -5.79 15.71 11.86
N GLY A 67 -4.83 14.81 11.64
CA GLY A 67 -4.33 13.89 12.65
C GLY A 67 -3.73 14.62 13.85
N LEU A 68 -2.99 15.71 13.60
CA LEU A 68 -2.47 16.59 14.66
C LEU A 68 -3.62 17.24 15.44
N LEU A 69 -4.59 17.84 14.76
CA LEU A 69 -5.75 18.47 15.42
C LEU A 69 -6.55 17.48 16.28
N VAL A 70 -6.82 16.29 15.74
CA VAL A 70 -7.50 15.20 16.47
C VAL A 70 -6.65 14.70 17.64
N GLY A 71 -5.33 14.59 17.46
CA GLY A 71 -4.39 14.22 18.51
C GLY A 71 -4.40 15.22 19.67
N LEU A 72 -4.38 16.52 19.37
CA LEU A 72 -4.52 17.59 20.36
C LEU A 72 -5.89 17.56 21.06
N ALA A 73 -6.96 17.34 20.29
CA ALA A 73 -8.31 17.19 20.83
C ALA A 73 -8.42 16.02 21.81
N ARG A 74 -7.69 14.92 21.56
CA ARG A 74 -7.69 13.71 22.41
C ARG A 74 -7.06 13.93 23.78
N ILE A 75 -6.05 14.80 23.89
CA ILE A 75 -5.39 15.13 25.17
C ILE A 75 -6.00 16.35 25.87
N SER A 76 -7.05 16.93 25.27
CA SER A 76 -7.76 18.06 25.86
C SER A 76 -8.35 17.71 27.22
N ARG A 77 -8.33 18.67 28.16
CA ARG A 77 -9.01 18.54 29.46
C ARG A 77 -10.53 18.49 29.32
N SER A 78 -11.08 18.96 28.19
CA SER A 78 -12.51 18.90 27.92
C SER A 78 -12.95 17.46 27.65
N PRO A 79 -13.85 16.88 28.48
CA PRO A 79 -14.31 15.52 28.30
C PRO A 79 -15.12 15.34 27.01
N VAL A 80 -15.78 16.40 26.51
CA VAL A 80 -16.55 16.35 25.26
C VAL A 80 -15.60 16.23 24.07
N THR A 81 -14.60 17.11 23.98
CA THR A 81 -13.63 17.12 22.89
C THR A 81 -12.82 15.83 22.83
N GLY A 82 -12.37 15.33 23.98
CA GLY A 82 -11.62 14.07 24.07
C GLY A 82 -12.45 12.86 23.65
N ARG A 83 -13.75 12.80 24.01
CA ARG A 83 -14.66 11.71 23.61
C ARG A 83 -14.97 11.72 22.11
N ILE A 84 -15.23 12.90 21.54
CA ILE A 84 -15.47 13.04 20.09
C ILE A 84 -14.22 12.59 19.31
N ALA A 85 -13.04 13.07 19.71
CA ALA A 85 -11.77 12.68 19.09
C ALA A 85 -11.54 11.16 19.20
N LYS A 86 -11.84 10.55 20.36
CA LYS A 86 -11.75 9.10 20.56
C LYS A 86 -12.68 8.34 19.60
N GLY A 87 -13.94 8.76 19.48
CA GLY A 87 -14.91 8.13 18.57
C GLY A 87 -14.49 8.21 17.11
N TYR A 88 -14.02 9.39 16.66
CA TYR A 88 -13.44 9.56 15.32
C TYR A 88 -12.29 8.57 15.08
N VAL A 89 -11.30 8.52 15.98
CA VAL A 89 -10.14 7.64 15.83
C VAL A 89 -10.54 6.17 15.80
N GLU A 90 -11.45 5.74 16.68
CA GLU A 90 -11.93 4.35 16.73
C GLU A 90 -12.69 3.96 15.46
N PHE A 91 -13.54 4.85 14.92
CA PHE A 91 -14.25 4.60 13.66
C PHE A 91 -13.30 4.46 12.48
N PHE A 92 -12.40 5.44 12.26
CA PHE A 92 -11.53 5.44 11.08
C PHE A 92 -10.42 4.39 11.14
N ARG A 93 -9.97 3.99 12.33
CA ARG A 93 -8.97 2.90 12.51
C ARG A 93 -9.60 1.52 12.64
N GLY A 94 -10.88 1.44 13.02
CA GLY A 94 -11.61 0.20 13.22
C GLY A 94 -12.38 -0.28 12.00
N THR A 95 -12.57 0.57 10.98
CA THR A 95 -13.28 0.22 9.75
C THR A 95 -12.31 0.00 8.58
N PRO A 96 -12.54 -0.99 7.70
CA PRO A 96 -11.72 -1.20 6.52
C PRO A 96 -11.75 0.01 5.58
N LEU A 97 -10.58 0.45 5.08
CA LEU A 97 -10.50 1.56 4.12
C LEU A 97 -11.35 1.31 2.87
N LEU A 98 -11.39 0.06 2.38
CA LEU A 98 -12.22 -0.30 1.23
C LEU A 98 -13.71 -0.02 1.48
N PHE A 99 -14.20 -0.30 2.70
CA PHE A 99 -15.58 -0.01 3.07
C PHE A 99 -15.85 1.50 3.11
N GLN A 100 -14.92 2.28 3.65
CA GLN A 100 -15.03 3.75 3.67
C GLN A 100 -15.09 4.32 2.24
N LEU A 101 -14.19 3.86 1.36
CA LEU A 101 -14.18 4.26 -0.05
C LEU A 101 -15.46 3.84 -0.76
N PHE A 102 -15.96 2.63 -0.48
CA PHE A 102 -17.21 2.14 -1.04
C PHE A 102 -18.38 3.05 -0.64
N LEU A 103 -18.52 3.41 0.64
CA LEU A 103 -19.57 4.34 1.08
C LEU A 103 -19.43 5.74 0.49
N ILE A 104 -18.21 6.25 0.32
CA ILE A 104 -18.01 7.58 -0.28
C ILE A 104 -18.31 7.57 -1.78
N PHE A 105 -18.01 6.47 -2.47
CA PHE A 105 -18.16 6.35 -3.91
C PHE A 105 -19.57 5.91 -4.34
N PHE A 106 -20.20 5.01 -3.58
CA PHE A 106 -21.50 4.41 -3.90
C PHE A 106 -22.63 4.79 -2.95
N GLY A 107 -22.32 5.37 -1.79
CA GLY A 107 -23.30 5.76 -0.77
C GLY A 107 -24.10 7.01 -1.13
#